data_AF-A0A8C6AGJ2-F1
#
_entry.id   AF-A0A8C6AGJ2-F1
#
_cell.length_a   1.000
_cell.length_b   1.000
_cell.length_c   1.000
_cell.angle_alpha   90.00
_cell.angle_beta   90.00
_cell.angle_gamma   90.00
#
_symmetry.space_group_name_H-M   'P 1'
#
loop_
_entity.id
_entity.type
_entity.pdbx_description
1 polymer ?
#
loop_
_entity_poly.entity_id
_entity_poly.type
_entity_poly.pdbx_seq_one_letter_code
_entity_poly.pdbx_strand_id
1 'polypeptide(L)'
;MTTTSHQPQDRYKAVWLIFFMLGLGTLLPWNFFMTATKYFTNRLDMSQNVSLNAAVLSKDIQDPAVPTAPLPEQRSLSAIFNNVMTLCAMLPLLLFSCLNSFLHQRIPQSVRILGSLVAILLVFLVTAILVKVQLDALPFFVFTMIKIILINSFGAILQGSLFGLAGLLPANYTAPIMSGQGLAGLFASVAMICAIASGSELSESAFGYFITACVVVILAIICYLGLPRLEFYRYYQQLKLEGPGEQETKLDLISKGEEPRASKEESGVSTPNSQATSRNPSIRAILKNISVLALSVCCNFTVTIGLFPAVTAEVKSSIAGTSAWGDYFIPVSCFLTFNIFDWLGRSLTAVFMWESKAGR
;
A
#
# COMPACT_ATOMS: atom_id res chain seq x y z
N MET A 1 1.30 -41.23 -23.75
CA MET A 1 0.80 -40.75 -22.44
C MET A 1 0.41 -39.30 -22.63
N THR A 2 -0.89 -39.06 -22.81
CA THR A 2 -1.52 -37.75 -23.04
C THR A 2 -1.47 -36.95 -21.74
N THR A 3 -0.57 -35.96 -21.64
CA THR A 3 -0.64 -34.97 -20.57
C THR A 3 -1.64 -33.89 -20.98
N THR A 4 -2.92 -34.12 -20.68
CA THR A 4 -3.86 -33.02 -20.53
C THR A 4 -3.30 -32.13 -19.41
N SER A 5 -2.76 -30.97 -19.75
CA SER A 5 -2.27 -29.99 -18.77
C SER A 5 -3.47 -29.45 -17.99
N HIS A 6 -3.88 -30.18 -16.97
CA HIS A 6 -4.93 -29.76 -16.06
C HIS A 6 -4.41 -28.53 -15.30
N GLN A 7 -5.08 -27.39 -15.48
CA GLN A 7 -4.77 -26.19 -14.72
C GLN A 7 -4.75 -26.55 -13.21
N PRO A 8 -3.63 -26.33 -12.50
CA PRO A 8 -3.54 -26.70 -11.10
C PRO A 8 -4.57 -25.89 -10.30
N GLN A 9 -5.17 -26.51 -9.30
CA GLN A 9 -6.03 -25.82 -8.33
C GLN A 9 -5.16 -25.24 -7.21
N ASP A 10 -5.53 -24.05 -6.71
CA ASP A 10 -4.90 -23.47 -5.52
C ASP A 10 -5.33 -24.25 -4.26
N ARG A 11 -4.55 -25.30 -3.94
CA ARG A 11 -4.80 -26.17 -2.78
C ARG A 11 -4.79 -25.32 -1.49
N TYR A 12 -5.83 -25.50 -0.67
CA TYR A 12 -6.04 -24.74 0.57
C TYR A 12 -6.17 -23.22 0.40
N LYS A 13 -6.37 -22.71 -0.83
CA LYS A 13 -6.37 -21.26 -1.11
C LYS A 13 -5.08 -20.57 -0.64
N ALA A 14 -3.95 -21.28 -0.68
CA ALA A 14 -2.69 -20.82 -0.12
C ALA A 14 -2.16 -19.58 -0.86
N VAL A 15 -2.23 -19.57 -2.20
CA VAL A 15 -1.85 -18.39 -3.00
C VAL A 15 -2.78 -17.22 -2.70
N TRP A 16 -4.09 -17.47 -2.62
CA TRP A 16 -5.07 -16.46 -2.27
C TRP A 16 -4.78 -15.81 -0.91
N LEU A 17 -4.48 -16.62 0.11
CA LEU A 17 -4.17 -16.14 1.46
C LEU A 17 -2.84 -15.39 1.52
N ILE A 18 -1.83 -15.80 0.74
CA ILE A 18 -0.58 -15.05 0.63
C ILE A 18 -0.84 -13.67 0.02
N PHE A 19 -1.64 -13.58 -1.05
CA PHE A 19 -2.00 -12.29 -1.67
C PHE A 19 -2.79 -11.40 -0.72
N PHE A 20 -3.66 -11.98 0.10
CA PHE A 20 -4.34 -11.29 1.18
C PHE A 20 -3.36 -10.73 2.23
N MET A 21 -2.41 -11.54 2.71
CA MET A 21 -1.39 -11.11 3.66
C MET A 21 -0.44 -10.05 3.09
N LEU A 22 -0.12 -10.13 1.79
CA LEU A 22 0.65 -9.10 1.09
C LEU A 22 -0.12 -7.77 1.03
N GLY A 23 -1.42 -7.82 0.74
CA GLY A 23 -2.31 -6.66 0.82
C GLY A 23 -2.30 -6.02 2.21
N LEU A 24 -2.46 -6.83 3.26
CA LEU A 24 -2.37 -6.38 4.66
C LEU A 24 -1.03 -5.71 4.96
N GLY A 25 0.08 -6.33 4.56
CA GLY A 25 1.44 -5.81 4.76
C GLY A 25 1.75 -4.53 3.99
N THR A 26 1.00 -4.20 2.93
CA THR A 26 1.19 -2.94 2.20
C THR A 26 0.67 -1.72 2.93
N LEU A 27 -0.52 -1.82 3.56
CA LEU A 27 -1.20 -0.64 4.12
C LEU A 27 -1.21 -0.60 5.64
N LEU A 28 -1.10 -1.74 6.34
CA LEU A 28 -1.16 -1.73 7.80
C LEU A 28 -0.07 -0.85 8.44
N PRO A 29 1.20 -0.89 7.99
CA PRO A 29 2.23 0.01 8.53
C PRO A 29 1.84 1.49 8.37
N TRP A 30 1.43 1.89 7.16
CA TRP A 30 1.03 3.27 6.88
C TRP A 30 -0.22 3.70 7.67
N ASN A 31 -1.22 2.82 7.78
CA ASN A 31 -2.42 3.10 8.56
C ASN A 31 -2.11 3.30 10.04
N PHE A 32 -1.23 2.48 10.61
CA PHE A 32 -0.75 2.67 11.99
C PHE A 32 0.07 3.94 12.16
N PHE A 33 0.86 4.33 11.16
CA PHE A 33 1.56 5.62 11.16
C PHE A 33 0.57 6.80 11.20
N MET A 34 -0.47 6.77 10.36
CA MET A 34 -1.53 7.79 10.37
C MET A 34 -2.29 7.80 11.71
N THR A 35 -2.63 6.64 12.27
CA THR A 35 -3.27 6.54 13.60
C THR A 35 -2.40 7.16 14.70
N ALA A 36 -1.08 7.04 14.60
CA ALA A 36 -0.11 7.63 15.52
C ALA A 36 0.06 9.15 15.36
N THR A 37 -0.70 9.84 14.49
CA THR A 37 -0.58 11.29 14.26
C THR A 37 -0.67 12.09 15.56
N LYS A 38 -1.60 11.73 16.47
CA LYS A 38 -1.74 12.39 17.79
C LYS A 38 -0.46 12.29 18.64
N TYR A 39 0.28 11.20 18.53
CA TYR A 39 1.56 11.03 19.21
C TYR A 39 2.61 12.01 18.67
N PHE A 40 2.73 12.13 17.34
CA PHE A 40 3.72 13.01 16.72
C PHE A 40 3.46 14.49 17.03
N THR A 41 2.21 14.95 16.92
CA THR A 41 1.84 16.34 17.22
C THR A 41 2.07 16.69 18.69
N ASN A 42 1.59 15.82 19.61
CA ASN A 42 1.79 16.02 21.04
C ASN A 42 3.27 16.06 21.44
N ARG A 43 4.10 15.17 20.86
CA ARG A 43 5.54 15.17 21.11
C ARG A 43 6.24 16.44 20.61
N LEU A 44 5.83 16.97 19.46
CA LEU A 44 6.35 18.24 18.93
C LEU A 44 6.02 19.41 19.87
N ASP A 45 4.78 19.47 20.36
CA ASP A 45 4.32 20.51 21.28
C ASP A 45 5.10 20.47 22.61
N MET A 46 5.26 19.28 23.21
CA MET A 46 6.02 19.13 24.46
C MET A 46 7.49 19.54 24.30
N SER A 47 8.13 19.17 23.18
CA SER A 47 9.55 19.47 22.92
C SER A 47 9.79 20.97 22.70
N GLN A 48 8.85 21.66 22.06
CA GLN A 48 8.93 23.12 21.90
C GLN A 48 8.76 23.85 23.24
N ASN A 49 7.86 23.38 24.11
CA ASN A 49 7.66 23.97 25.44
C ASN A 49 8.88 23.84 26.34
N VAL A 50 9.57 22.69 26.33
CA VAL A 50 10.82 22.49 27.10
C VAL A 50 11.93 23.42 26.60
N SER A 51 12.07 23.54 25.28
CA SER A 51 13.08 24.44 24.67
C SER A 51 12.81 25.91 25.02
N LEU A 52 11.53 26.32 25.03
CA LEU A 52 11.09 27.67 25.40
C LEU A 52 11.36 27.94 26.88
N ASN A 53 11.02 27.00 27.77
CA ASN A 53 11.28 27.14 29.21
C ASN A 53 12.79 27.21 29.52
N ALA A 54 13.63 26.44 28.82
CA ALA A 54 15.08 26.53 28.95
C ALA A 54 15.63 27.89 28.44
N ALA A 55 15.06 28.43 27.36
CA ALA A 55 15.40 29.75 26.84
C ALA A 55 14.94 30.90 27.77
N VAL A 56 13.81 30.76 28.46
CA VAL A 56 13.33 31.75 29.46
C VAL A 56 14.19 31.69 30.72
N LEU A 57 14.49 30.50 31.23
CA LEU A 57 15.32 30.33 32.42
C LEU A 57 16.76 30.85 32.21
N SER A 58 17.29 30.70 30.99
CA SER A 58 18.60 31.28 30.63
C SER A 58 18.55 32.81 30.46
N LYS A 59 17.38 33.38 30.17
CA LYS A 59 17.18 34.82 30.05
C LYS A 59 17.00 35.51 31.41
N ASP A 60 16.43 34.82 32.41
CA ASP A 60 16.29 35.32 33.78
C ASP A 60 17.64 35.44 34.54
N ILE A 61 18.75 34.95 33.98
CA ILE A 61 20.11 35.10 34.53
C ILE A 61 20.82 36.34 33.95
N GLN A 62 20.22 37.05 32.98
CA GLN A 62 20.83 38.23 32.35
C GLN A 62 19.89 39.45 32.41
N ASP A 63 20.41 40.58 32.89
CA ASP A 63 19.71 41.81 33.32
C ASP A 63 18.42 42.22 32.57
N PRO A 64 17.47 42.88 33.27
CA PRO A 64 16.17 43.24 32.73
C PRO A 64 16.25 44.53 31.90
N ALA A 65 16.62 44.43 30.62
CA ALA A 65 16.36 45.52 29.68
C ALA A 65 16.32 45.03 28.24
N VAL A 66 15.11 45.02 27.68
CA VAL A 66 14.68 45.27 26.28
C VAL A 66 13.50 44.34 25.97
N PRO A 67 12.31 44.87 25.61
CA PRO A 67 11.22 44.05 25.10
C PRO A 67 11.61 43.56 23.70
N THR A 68 12.31 42.42 23.63
CA THR A 68 12.45 41.70 22.36
C THR A 68 11.06 41.25 21.94
N ALA A 69 10.57 41.81 20.83
CA ALA A 69 9.38 41.34 20.13
C ALA A 69 9.39 39.80 20.02
N PRO A 70 8.23 39.13 20.12
CA PRO A 70 8.16 37.68 20.01
C PRO A 70 8.73 37.26 18.65
N LEU A 71 9.72 36.33 18.68
CA LEU A 71 10.33 35.78 17.48
C LEU A 71 9.24 35.23 16.54
N PRO A 72 9.21 35.61 15.25
CA PRO A 72 8.14 35.21 14.32
C PRO A 72 8.14 33.72 13.92
N GLU A 73 9.06 32.90 14.45
CA GLU A 73 9.30 31.52 13.98
C GLU A 73 8.55 30.42 14.74
N GLN A 74 7.77 30.78 15.77
CA GLN A 74 7.02 29.79 16.54
C GLN A 74 5.64 29.50 15.93
N ARG A 75 5.59 29.32 14.60
CA ARG A 75 4.49 28.53 14.02
C ARG A 75 4.69 27.10 14.50
N SER A 76 3.84 26.63 15.40
CA SER A 76 3.98 25.31 16.02
C SER A 76 4.17 24.24 14.94
N LEU A 77 5.28 23.49 15.02
CA LEU A 77 5.60 22.41 14.07
C LEU A 77 4.45 21.38 14.02
N SER A 78 3.76 21.21 15.15
CA SER A 78 2.54 20.44 15.33
C SER A 78 1.39 20.90 14.40
N ALA A 79 1.18 22.22 14.23
CA ALA A 79 0.10 22.75 13.40
C ALA A 79 0.30 22.49 11.90
N ILE A 80 1.56 22.50 11.43
CA ILE A 80 1.87 22.22 10.02
C ILE A 80 2.08 20.72 9.74
N PHE A 81 2.15 19.89 10.78
CA PHE A 81 2.54 18.48 10.68
C PHE A 81 1.66 17.69 9.72
N ASN A 82 0.32 17.79 9.84
CA ASN A 82 -0.60 17.05 8.97
C ASN A 82 -0.48 17.46 7.50
N ASN A 83 -0.32 18.75 7.23
CA ASN A 83 -0.18 19.28 5.87
C ASN A 83 1.14 18.82 5.23
N VAL A 84 2.25 18.92 5.98
CA VAL A 84 3.57 18.50 5.49
C VAL A 84 3.65 16.97 5.37
N MET A 85 3.07 16.22 6.32
CA MET A 85 2.94 14.75 6.21
C MET A 85 2.21 14.38 4.92
N THR A 86 1.08 15.02 4.64
CA THR A 86 0.27 14.73 3.45
C THR A 86 1.07 14.99 2.18
N LEU A 87 1.78 16.12 2.10
CA LEU A 87 2.64 16.45 0.95
C LEU A 87 3.78 15.43 0.79
N CYS A 88 4.46 15.09 1.90
CA CYS A 88 5.55 14.12 1.94
C CYS A 88 5.09 12.69 1.64
N ALA A 89 3.80 12.38 1.82
CA ALA A 89 3.24 11.08 1.50
C ALA A 89 2.78 11.00 0.03
N MET A 90 1.95 11.96 -0.39
CA MET A 90 1.26 11.90 -1.68
C MET A 90 2.19 12.17 -2.87
N LEU A 91 3.14 13.10 -2.75
CA LEU A 91 4.05 13.40 -3.86
C LEU A 91 4.98 12.21 -4.19
N PRO A 92 5.66 11.58 -3.22
CA PRO A 92 6.48 10.41 -3.53
C PRO A 92 5.63 9.22 -3.96
N LEU A 93 4.45 9.01 -3.35
CA LEU A 93 3.53 7.94 -3.75
C LEU A 93 3.17 8.06 -5.24
N LEU A 94 2.80 9.26 -5.70
CA LEU A 94 2.48 9.52 -7.10
C LEU A 94 3.71 9.36 -8.01
N LEU A 95 4.83 10.02 -7.65
CA LEU A 95 6.08 9.98 -8.43
C LEU A 95 6.54 8.54 -8.64
N PHE A 96 6.67 7.76 -7.56
CA PHE A 96 7.16 6.39 -7.65
C PHE A 96 6.15 5.42 -8.26
N SER A 97 4.84 5.70 -8.16
CA SER A 97 3.83 4.93 -8.90
C SER A 97 3.98 5.13 -10.42
N CYS A 98 4.21 6.36 -10.86
CA CYS A 98 4.50 6.67 -12.26
C CYS A 98 5.83 6.05 -12.71
N LEU A 99 6.90 6.22 -11.91
CA LEU A 99 8.23 5.67 -12.22
C LEU A 99 8.24 4.15 -12.24
N ASN A 100 7.43 3.48 -11.41
CA ASN A 100 7.33 2.02 -11.41
C ASN A 100 6.86 1.48 -12.78
N SER A 101 6.09 2.26 -13.56
CA SER A 101 5.73 1.94 -14.95
C SER A 101 6.93 1.85 -15.91
N PHE A 102 8.09 2.42 -15.54
CA PHE A 102 9.34 2.27 -16.29
C PHE A 102 10.28 1.28 -15.58
N LEU A 103 10.34 1.35 -14.26
CA LEU A 103 11.21 0.55 -13.42
C LEU A 103 10.88 -0.96 -13.52
N HIS A 104 9.63 -1.31 -13.80
CA HIS A 104 9.20 -2.70 -13.89
C HIS A 104 9.87 -3.51 -15.01
N GLN A 105 10.37 -2.84 -16.05
CA GLN A 105 11.08 -3.50 -17.15
C GLN A 105 12.55 -3.75 -16.81
N ARG A 106 13.12 -2.94 -15.92
CA ARG A 106 14.55 -2.95 -15.58
C ARG A 106 14.88 -3.78 -14.35
N ILE A 107 13.98 -3.80 -13.36
CA ILE A 107 14.23 -4.44 -12.07
C ILE A 107 13.32 -5.67 -11.90
N PRO A 108 13.89 -6.85 -11.57
CA PRO A 108 13.11 -8.06 -11.30
C PRO A 108 12.02 -7.83 -10.25
N GLN A 109 10.86 -8.45 -10.45
CA GLN A 109 9.70 -8.28 -9.57
C GLN A 109 10.01 -8.66 -8.11
N SER A 110 10.82 -9.70 -7.88
CA SER A 110 11.17 -10.16 -6.54
C SER A 110 12.06 -9.16 -5.81
N VAL A 111 12.98 -8.49 -6.51
CA VAL A 111 13.79 -7.42 -5.92
C VAL A 111 12.92 -6.22 -5.58
N ARG A 112 11.98 -5.84 -6.44
CA ARG A 112 11.05 -4.74 -6.18
C ARG A 112 10.15 -5.01 -4.97
N ILE A 113 9.52 -6.18 -4.89
CA ILE A 113 8.60 -6.52 -3.79
C ILE A 113 9.37 -6.73 -2.49
N LEU A 114 10.35 -7.64 -2.47
CA LEU A 114 11.09 -7.99 -1.26
C LEU A 114 11.95 -6.81 -0.77
N GLY A 115 12.61 -6.09 -1.68
CA GLY A 115 13.41 -4.92 -1.35
C GLY A 115 12.56 -3.80 -0.74
N SER A 116 11.36 -3.56 -1.28
CA SER A 116 10.45 -2.56 -0.71
C SER A 116 9.94 -2.97 0.67
N LEU A 117 9.57 -4.24 0.87
CA LEU A 117 9.15 -4.75 2.18
C LEU A 117 10.27 -4.63 3.23
N VAL A 118 11.51 -4.98 2.88
CA VAL A 118 12.67 -4.84 3.77
C VAL A 118 12.95 -3.36 4.09
N ALA A 119 12.89 -2.48 3.08
CA ALA A 119 13.08 -1.05 3.30
C ALA A 119 12.01 -0.46 4.24
N ILE A 120 10.74 -0.81 4.03
CA ILE A 120 9.62 -0.40 4.91
C ILE A 120 9.85 -0.94 6.34
N LEU A 121 10.24 -2.21 6.49
CA LEU A 121 10.54 -2.81 7.79
C LEU A 121 11.61 -2.03 8.54
N LEU A 122 12.73 -1.71 7.87
CA LEU A 122 13.83 -0.95 8.47
C LEU A 122 13.38 0.45 8.90
N VAL A 123 12.61 1.15 8.08
CA VAL A 123 12.11 2.49 8.41
C VAL A 123 11.13 2.46 9.60
N PHE A 124 10.27 1.44 9.69
CA PHE A 124 9.38 1.27 10.84
C PHE A 124 10.13 0.87 12.11
N LEU A 125 11.17 0.05 12.01
CA LEU A 125 12.03 -0.29 13.14
C LEU A 125 12.75 0.96 13.68
N VAL A 126 13.32 1.77 12.78
CA VAL A 126 13.90 3.08 13.14
C VAL A 126 12.84 3.98 13.78
N THR A 127 11.59 3.94 13.30
CA THR A 127 10.49 4.73 13.89
C THR A 127 10.14 4.26 15.30
N ALA A 128 10.09 2.96 15.55
CA ALA A 128 9.88 2.41 16.89
C ALA A 128 11.01 2.80 17.85
N ILE A 129 12.27 2.74 17.40
CA ILE A 129 13.43 3.18 18.20
C ILE A 129 13.33 4.68 18.51
N LEU A 130 12.95 5.49 17.51
CA LEU A 130 12.79 6.94 17.66
C LEU A 130 11.77 7.30 18.74
N VAL A 131 10.79 6.44 19.02
CA VAL A 131 9.82 6.68 20.11
C VAL A 131 10.50 6.79 21.46
N LYS A 132 11.56 6.01 21.70
CA LYS A 132 12.26 5.94 22.99
C LYS A 132 13.46 6.89 23.09
N VAL A 133 13.98 7.37 21.96
CA VAL A 133 15.11 8.31 21.91
C VAL A 133 14.61 9.73 22.07
N GLN A 134 15.22 10.52 22.97
CA GLN A 134 14.93 11.94 23.11
C GLN A 134 15.61 12.74 21.99
N LEU A 135 14.84 13.59 21.31
CA LEU A 135 15.28 14.44 20.20
C LEU A 135 14.52 15.75 20.28
N ASP A 136 15.19 16.84 19.92
CA ASP A 136 14.57 18.15 19.81
C ASP A 136 13.49 18.18 18.71
N ALA A 137 12.58 19.15 18.80
CA ALA A 137 11.39 19.23 17.96
C ALA A 137 11.72 19.27 16.45
N LEU A 138 12.68 20.11 16.05
CA LEU A 138 13.03 20.31 14.64
C LEU A 138 13.72 19.06 14.03
N PRO A 139 14.78 18.48 14.64
CA PRO A 139 15.35 17.21 14.17
C PRO A 139 14.30 16.09 14.12
N PHE A 140 13.46 15.96 15.15
CA PHE A 140 12.40 14.95 15.17
C PHE A 140 11.41 15.13 14.02
N PHE A 141 10.98 16.36 13.74
CA PHE A 141 10.11 16.70 12.63
C PHE A 141 10.74 16.31 11.28
N VAL A 142 11.97 16.77 11.01
CA VAL A 142 12.67 16.53 9.74
C VAL A 142 12.91 15.04 9.52
N PHE A 143 13.41 14.31 10.52
CA PHE A 143 13.61 12.87 10.41
C PHE A 143 12.29 12.12 10.19
N THR A 144 11.20 12.57 10.82
CA THR A 144 9.88 11.98 10.60
C THR A 144 9.40 12.18 9.16
N MET A 145 9.58 13.38 8.60
CA MET A 145 9.20 13.67 7.20
C MET A 145 10.02 12.88 6.18
N ILE A 146 11.35 12.75 6.40
CA ILE A 146 12.21 11.91 5.55
C ILE A 146 11.70 10.46 5.54
N LYS A 147 11.35 9.92 6.71
CA LYS A 147 10.81 8.56 6.81
C LYS A 147 9.47 8.41 6.09
N ILE A 148 8.57 9.40 6.18
CA ILE A 148 7.29 9.39 5.45
C ILE A 148 7.54 9.33 3.93
N ILE A 149 8.50 10.10 3.42
CA ILE A 149 8.89 10.06 2.00
C ILE A 149 9.36 8.66 1.62
N LEU A 150 10.23 8.04 2.41
CA LEU A 150 10.75 6.70 2.15
C LEU A 150 9.63 5.64 2.17
N ILE A 151 8.77 5.67 3.20
CA ILE A 151 7.63 4.73 3.34
C ILE A 151 6.73 4.80 2.10
N ASN A 152 6.36 6.01 1.65
CA ASN A 152 5.46 6.17 0.52
C ASN A 152 6.15 5.86 -0.83
N SER A 153 7.45 6.12 -0.96
CA SER A 153 8.24 5.76 -2.15
C SER A 153 8.31 4.25 -2.35
N PHE A 154 8.73 3.52 -1.31
CA PHE A 154 8.79 2.05 -1.36
C PHE A 154 7.39 1.42 -1.35
N GLY A 155 6.42 2.06 -0.68
CA GLY A 155 5.01 1.69 -0.71
C GLY A 155 4.44 1.72 -2.13
N ALA A 156 4.75 2.77 -2.91
CA ALA A 156 4.34 2.88 -4.31
C ALA A 156 4.92 1.74 -5.18
N ILE A 157 6.22 1.47 -5.02
CA ILE A 157 6.91 0.39 -5.75
C ILE A 157 6.30 -0.97 -5.37
N LEU A 158 6.08 -1.21 -4.08
CA LEU A 158 5.48 -2.44 -3.56
C LEU A 158 4.06 -2.64 -4.10
N GLN A 159 3.18 -1.65 -3.93
CA GLN A 159 1.78 -1.73 -4.34
C GLN A 159 1.67 -1.92 -5.85
N GLY A 160 2.36 -1.12 -6.65
CA GLY A 160 2.35 -1.26 -8.11
C GLY A 160 2.91 -2.60 -8.58
N SER A 161 3.95 -3.12 -7.90
CA SER A 161 4.52 -4.44 -8.23
C SER A 161 3.59 -5.59 -7.84
N LEU A 162 2.85 -5.47 -6.73
CA LEU A 162 1.88 -6.47 -6.29
C LEU A 162 0.65 -6.53 -7.20
N PHE A 163 0.08 -5.38 -7.59
CA PHE A 163 -1.01 -5.36 -8.58
C PHE A 163 -0.55 -5.83 -9.96
N GLY A 164 0.68 -5.49 -10.36
CA GLY A 164 1.30 -6.03 -11.57
C GLY A 164 1.52 -7.54 -11.52
N LEU A 165 1.80 -8.09 -10.34
CA LEU A 165 1.89 -9.53 -10.12
C LEU A 165 0.52 -10.20 -10.15
N ALA A 166 -0.48 -9.62 -9.49
CA ALA A 166 -1.86 -10.11 -9.47
C ALA A 166 -2.50 -10.14 -10.85
N GLY A 167 -2.14 -9.19 -11.72
CA GLY A 167 -2.58 -9.18 -13.12
C GLY A 167 -2.14 -10.37 -13.96
N LEU A 168 -1.24 -11.24 -13.45
CA LEU A 168 -0.86 -12.50 -14.09
C LEU A 168 -1.77 -13.67 -13.70
N LEU A 169 -2.48 -13.53 -12.57
CA LEU A 169 -3.39 -14.54 -12.05
C LEU A 169 -4.83 -14.21 -12.48
N PRO A 170 -5.78 -15.15 -12.33
CA PRO A 170 -7.19 -14.85 -12.58
C PRO A 170 -7.65 -13.62 -11.80
N ALA A 171 -8.61 -12.86 -12.34
CA ALA A 171 -9.08 -11.59 -11.76
C ALA A 171 -9.44 -11.68 -10.26
N ASN A 172 -9.87 -12.86 -9.81
CA ASN A 172 -10.20 -13.16 -8.41
C ASN A 172 -8.99 -13.10 -7.44
N TYR A 173 -7.75 -12.93 -7.93
CA TYR A 173 -6.52 -12.80 -7.12
C TYR A 173 -6.05 -11.34 -6.95
N THR A 174 -6.74 -10.38 -7.56
CA THR A 174 -6.59 -8.95 -7.23
C THR A 174 -7.43 -8.58 -6.01
N ALA A 175 -8.64 -9.13 -5.91
CA ALA A 175 -9.56 -8.93 -4.78
C ALA A 175 -8.96 -9.24 -3.39
N PRO A 176 -8.13 -10.28 -3.19
CA PRO A 176 -7.55 -10.60 -1.88
C PRO A 176 -6.55 -9.54 -1.42
N ILE A 177 -5.75 -8.99 -2.35
CA ILE A 177 -4.87 -7.85 -2.04
C ILE A 177 -5.71 -6.69 -1.52
N MET A 178 -6.79 -6.35 -2.23
CA MET A 178 -7.68 -5.26 -1.82
C MET A 178 -8.37 -5.57 -0.50
N SER A 179 -8.86 -6.80 -0.28
CA SER A 179 -9.47 -7.21 0.98
C SER A 179 -8.49 -7.11 2.15
N GLY A 180 -7.24 -7.56 1.97
CA GLY A 180 -6.17 -7.41 2.97
C GLY A 180 -5.86 -5.95 3.28
N GLN A 181 -5.86 -5.08 2.26
CA GLN A 181 -5.74 -3.63 2.41
C GLN A 181 -6.89 -3.02 3.22
N GLY A 182 -8.13 -3.47 3.01
CA GLY A 182 -9.28 -3.05 3.83
C GLY A 182 -9.15 -3.52 5.28
N LEU A 183 -8.74 -4.77 5.50
CA LEU A 183 -8.52 -5.31 6.85
C LEU A 183 -7.43 -4.54 7.60
N ALA A 184 -6.39 -4.06 6.90
CA ALA A 184 -5.37 -3.21 7.50
C ALA A 184 -5.97 -1.92 8.08
N GLY A 185 -6.95 -1.33 7.39
CA GLY A 185 -7.69 -0.17 7.87
C GLY A 185 -8.55 -0.49 9.09
N LEU A 186 -9.25 -1.62 9.07
CA LEU A 186 -10.04 -2.07 10.21
C LEU A 186 -9.19 -2.27 11.46
N PHE A 187 -8.03 -2.94 11.33
CA PHE A 187 -7.11 -3.11 12.44
C PHE A 187 -6.58 -1.77 12.97
N ALA A 188 -6.33 -0.78 12.10
CA ALA A 188 -5.92 0.56 12.53
C ALA A 188 -7.00 1.27 13.35
N SER A 189 -8.27 1.19 12.94
CA SER A 189 -9.39 1.75 13.71
C SER A 189 -9.58 1.04 15.06
N VAL A 190 -9.52 -0.29 15.08
CA VAL A 190 -9.62 -1.07 16.33
C VAL A 190 -8.46 -0.73 17.26
N ALA A 191 -7.23 -0.66 16.75
CA ALA A 191 -6.05 -0.30 17.54
C ALA A 191 -6.13 1.14 18.09
N MET A 192 -6.73 2.07 17.34
CA MET A 192 -7.01 3.44 17.80
C MET A 192 -7.96 3.43 18.99
N ILE A 193 -9.08 2.71 18.90
CA ILE A 193 -10.09 2.61 19.96
C ILE A 193 -9.50 1.91 21.20
N CYS A 194 -8.76 0.82 21.00
CA CYS A 194 -8.10 0.11 22.10
C CYS A 194 -7.07 0.98 22.83
N ALA A 195 -6.31 1.83 22.12
CA ALA A 195 -5.37 2.74 22.77
C ALA A 195 -6.08 3.77 23.64
N ILE A 196 -7.17 4.37 23.16
CA ILE A 196 -8.00 5.30 23.94
C ILE A 196 -8.57 4.57 25.18
N ALA A 197 -9.12 3.37 25.00
CA ALA A 197 -9.69 2.57 26.08
C ALA A 197 -8.66 2.11 27.11
N SER A 198 -7.41 1.89 26.70
CA SER A 198 -6.34 1.47 27.60
C SER A 198 -5.87 2.57 28.55
N GLY A 199 -6.12 3.86 28.22
CA GLY A 199 -5.57 4.99 28.95
C GLY A 199 -4.03 5.07 28.94
N SER A 200 -3.36 4.29 28.09
CA SER A 200 -1.90 4.28 27.98
C SER A 200 -1.38 5.59 27.40
N GLU A 201 -0.13 5.93 27.72
CA GLU A 201 0.53 7.07 27.07
C GLU A 201 0.54 6.91 25.55
N LEU A 202 0.47 8.04 24.85
CA LEU A 202 0.51 8.09 23.38
C LEU A 202 1.81 7.49 22.82
N SER A 203 2.92 7.65 23.55
CA SER A 203 4.24 7.08 23.24
C SER A 203 4.22 5.55 23.24
N GLU A 204 3.72 4.91 24.30
CA GLU A 204 3.64 3.45 24.41
C GLU A 204 2.65 2.86 23.40
N SER A 205 1.52 3.55 23.18
CA SER A 205 0.55 3.17 22.15
C SER A 205 1.16 3.22 20.75
N ALA A 206 1.85 4.31 20.41
CA ALA A 206 2.54 4.45 19.12
C ALA A 206 3.67 3.43 18.96
N PHE A 207 4.43 3.14 20.01
CA PHE A 207 5.43 2.07 20.01
C PHE A 207 4.80 0.71 19.68
N GLY A 208 3.68 0.38 20.33
CA GLY A 208 2.91 -0.85 20.04
C GLY A 208 2.45 -0.93 18.58
N TYR A 209 1.99 0.19 18.01
CA TYR A 209 1.62 0.26 16.60
C TYR A 209 2.82 -0.04 15.68
N PHE A 210 3.97 0.61 15.89
CA PHE A 210 5.13 0.41 15.01
C PHE A 210 5.73 -1.00 15.12
N ILE A 211 5.75 -1.60 16.32
CA ILE A 211 6.17 -3.00 16.50
C ILE A 211 5.20 -3.96 15.81
N THR A 212 3.90 -3.76 15.95
CA THR A 212 2.89 -4.59 15.29
C THR A 212 3.01 -4.49 13.76
N ALA A 213 3.26 -3.29 13.22
CA ALA A 213 3.57 -3.10 11.81
C ALA A 213 4.80 -3.90 11.37
N CYS A 214 5.89 -3.90 12.15
CA CYS A 214 7.09 -4.69 11.86
C CYS A 214 6.78 -6.18 11.79
N VAL A 215 6.02 -6.72 12.75
CA VAL A 215 5.62 -8.14 12.78
C VAL A 215 4.81 -8.50 11.52
N VAL A 216 3.85 -7.65 11.13
CA VAL A 216 3.03 -7.91 9.93
C VAL A 216 3.86 -7.84 8.65
N VAL A 217 4.82 -6.92 8.55
CA VAL A 217 5.72 -6.85 7.38
C VAL A 217 6.63 -8.07 7.33
N ILE A 218 7.17 -8.55 8.46
CA ILE A 218 7.95 -9.79 8.52
C ILE A 218 7.11 -10.98 8.05
N LEU A 219 5.86 -11.07 8.52
CA LEU A 219 4.95 -12.13 8.08
C LEU A 219 4.67 -12.04 6.58
N ALA A 220 4.45 -10.84 6.04
CA ALA A 220 4.28 -10.62 4.61
C ALA A 220 5.52 -11.04 3.79
N ILE A 221 6.74 -10.78 4.30
CA ILE A 221 8.00 -11.25 3.69
C ILE A 221 8.04 -12.79 3.67
N ILE A 222 7.76 -13.45 4.79
CA ILE A 222 7.76 -14.92 4.89
C ILE A 222 6.73 -15.51 3.90
N CYS A 223 5.53 -14.95 3.86
CA CYS A 223 4.48 -15.35 2.91
C CYS A 223 4.94 -15.18 1.45
N TYR A 224 5.60 -14.05 1.12
CA TYR A 224 6.15 -13.81 -0.22
C TYR A 224 7.20 -14.86 -0.61
N LEU A 225 8.13 -15.18 0.30
CA LEU A 225 9.17 -16.18 0.07
C LEU A 225 8.62 -17.61 -0.06
N GLY A 226 7.44 -17.88 0.49
CA GLY A 226 6.73 -19.15 0.31
C GLY A 226 6.08 -19.32 -1.07
N LEU A 227 5.82 -18.21 -1.78
CA LEU A 227 5.04 -18.19 -3.02
C LEU A 227 5.65 -19.06 -4.16
N PRO A 228 6.97 -19.04 -4.42
CA PRO A 228 7.57 -19.88 -5.46
C PRO A 228 7.46 -21.39 -5.23
N ARG A 229 7.19 -21.83 -3.98
CA ARG A 229 7.03 -23.26 -3.66
C ARG A 229 5.68 -23.81 -4.14
N LEU A 230 4.68 -22.95 -4.31
CA LEU A 230 3.32 -23.34 -4.68
C LEU A 230 3.21 -23.63 -6.19
N GLU A 231 2.70 -24.81 -6.53
CA GLU A 231 2.53 -25.27 -7.92
C GLU A 231 1.61 -24.35 -8.73
N PHE A 232 0.53 -23.85 -8.10
CA PHE A 232 -0.41 -22.92 -8.72
C PHE A 232 0.27 -21.64 -9.19
N TYR A 233 1.11 -21.04 -8.33
CA TYR A 233 1.83 -19.82 -8.68
C TYR A 233 2.86 -20.07 -9.79
N ARG A 234 3.61 -21.18 -9.70
CA ARG A 234 4.60 -21.56 -10.73
C ARG A 234 3.96 -21.72 -12.10
N TYR A 235 2.78 -22.32 -12.18
CA TYR A 235 2.04 -22.49 -13.43
C TYR A 235 1.74 -21.14 -14.13
N TYR A 236 1.12 -20.18 -13.42
CA TYR A 236 0.82 -18.86 -13.99
C TYR A 236 2.08 -18.04 -14.29
N GLN A 237 3.13 -18.22 -13.50
CA GLN A 237 4.42 -17.58 -13.76
C GLN A 237 5.09 -18.13 -15.03
N GLN A 238 4.98 -19.43 -15.30
CA GLN A 238 5.50 -20.06 -16.51
C GLN A 238 4.73 -19.67 -17.77
N LEU A 239 3.39 -19.53 -17.70
CA LEU A 239 2.60 -19.02 -18.83
C LEU A 239 3.08 -17.63 -19.32
N LYS A 240 3.58 -16.78 -18.41
CA LYS A 240 4.14 -15.48 -18.77
C LYS A 240 5.45 -15.59 -19.56
N LEU A 241 6.26 -16.61 -19.28
CA LEU A 241 7.56 -16.83 -19.91
C LEU A 241 7.42 -17.42 -21.33
N GLU A 242 6.42 -18.28 -21.57
CA GLU A 242 6.15 -18.86 -22.91
C GLU A 242 5.48 -17.85 -23.87
N GLY A 243 4.84 -16.80 -23.35
CA GLY A 243 4.26 -15.73 -24.16
C GLY A 243 3.05 -16.14 -25.02
N PRO A 244 2.23 -15.17 -25.49
CA PRO A 244 1.02 -15.50 -26.27
C PRO A 244 1.33 -16.13 -27.65
N GLY A 245 2.47 -15.81 -28.27
CA GLY A 245 2.80 -16.25 -29.64
C GLY A 245 3.26 -17.71 -29.76
N GLU A 246 3.91 -18.27 -28.73
CA GLU A 246 4.30 -19.68 -28.71
C GLU A 246 3.08 -20.59 -28.45
N GLN A 247 2.03 -20.01 -27.87
CA GLN A 247 0.78 -20.67 -27.51
C GLN A 247 -0.18 -20.79 -28.69
N GLU A 248 -0.36 -19.74 -29.52
CA GLU A 248 -1.09 -19.86 -30.79
C GLU A 248 -0.44 -20.93 -31.69
N THR A 249 0.90 -20.96 -31.71
CA THR A 249 1.66 -21.95 -32.49
C THR A 249 1.45 -23.38 -31.96
N LYS A 250 1.52 -23.59 -30.63
CA LYS A 250 1.25 -24.91 -30.03
C LYS A 250 -0.22 -25.34 -30.19
N LEU A 251 -1.18 -24.42 -30.09
CA LEU A 251 -2.62 -24.72 -30.21
C LEU A 251 -3.03 -25.03 -31.66
N ASP A 252 -2.47 -24.32 -32.65
CA ASP A 252 -2.65 -24.61 -34.08
C ASP A 252 -2.02 -25.95 -34.49
N LEU A 253 -0.87 -26.30 -33.91
CA LEU A 253 -0.22 -27.59 -34.16
C LEU A 253 -1.01 -28.77 -33.55
N ILE A 254 -1.70 -28.55 -32.43
CA ILE A 254 -2.58 -29.55 -31.81
C ILE A 254 -3.90 -29.65 -32.60
N SER A 255 -4.47 -28.54 -33.06
CA SER A 255 -5.71 -28.55 -33.85
C SER A 255 -5.53 -29.13 -35.26
N LYS A 256 -4.31 -29.14 -35.81
CA LYS A 256 -3.99 -29.74 -37.13
C LYS A 256 -3.50 -31.19 -37.03
N GLY A 257 -3.53 -31.80 -35.85
CA GLY A 257 -3.00 -33.15 -35.60
C GLY A 257 -3.97 -34.32 -35.81
N GLU A 258 -5.23 -34.08 -36.23
CA GLU A 258 -6.29 -35.10 -36.26
C GLU A 258 -6.83 -35.49 -37.64
N GLU A 259 -6.10 -35.27 -38.74
CA GLU A 259 -6.46 -35.87 -40.04
C GLU A 259 -5.41 -36.90 -40.53
N PRO A 260 -5.83 -38.11 -40.95
CA PRO A 260 -4.93 -39.14 -41.44
C PRO A 260 -4.37 -38.73 -42.82
N ARG A 261 -3.04 -38.55 -42.88
CA ARG A 261 -2.31 -38.22 -44.11
C ARG A 261 -2.41 -39.34 -45.15
N ALA A 262 -3.06 -39.04 -46.28
CA ALA A 262 -2.79 -39.69 -47.56
C ALA A 262 -1.79 -38.82 -48.35
N SER A 263 -0.77 -39.51 -48.88
CA SER A 263 0.38 -39.11 -49.70
C SER A 263 0.20 -37.94 -50.70
N LYS A 264 1.22 -37.07 -50.78
CA LYS A 264 1.94 -36.65 -52.01
C LYS A 264 3.14 -35.71 -51.72
N GLU A 265 4.31 -36.07 -52.27
CA GLU A 265 5.47 -35.19 -52.57
C GLU A 265 5.02 -34.12 -53.61
N GLU A 266 5.48 -32.87 -53.65
CA GLU A 266 6.81 -32.29 -53.96
C GLU A 266 6.60 -30.75 -53.89
N SER A 267 7.47 -29.89 -53.38
CA SER A 267 8.55 -29.19 -54.12
C SER A 267 8.78 -27.82 -53.43
N GLY A 268 10.03 -27.35 -53.43
CA GLY A 268 10.48 -26.25 -52.56
C GLY A 268 10.01 -24.86 -52.97
N VAL A 269 9.68 -24.03 -51.96
CA VAL A 269 9.78 -22.57 -52.01
C VAL A 269 10.26 -22.08 -50.64
N SER A 270 11.26 -21.22 -50.70
CA SER A 270 11.94 -20.53 -49.60
C SER A 270 11.01 -19.91 -48.57
N THR A 271 11.17 -20.31 -47.32
CA THR A 271 10.64 -19.67 -46.11
C THR A 271 11.12 -18.23 -46.02
N PRO A 272 10.26 -17.20 -46.01
CA PRO A 272 10.64 -15.91 -45.45
C PRO A 272 10.71 -16.11 -43.94
N ASN A 273 11.90 -15.89 -43.40
CA ASN A 273 12.20 -15.90 -41.99
C ASN A 273 11.41 -14.76 -41.32
N SER A 274 10.18 -15.05 -40.88
CA SER A 274 9.37 -14.13 -40.07
C SER A 274 9.99 -14.06 -38.68
N GLN A 275 11.03 -13.25 -38.53
CA GLN A 275 11.46 -12.75 -37.24
C GLN A 275 10.22 -12.20 -36.52
N ALA A 276 9.76 -12.92 -35.49
CA ALA A 276 8.77 -12.43 -34.55
C ALA A 276 9.37 -11.20 -33.86
N THR A 277 9.11 -10.02 -34.43
CA THR A 277 9.41 -8.75 -33.77
C THR A 277 8.64 -8.74 -32.46
N SER A 278 9.34 -8.87 -31.34
CA SER A 278 8.82 -8.69 -30.00
C SER A 278 8.35 -7.25 -29.86
N ARG A 279 7.13 -6.96 -30.32
CA ARG A 279 6.56 -5.62 -30.27
C ARG A 279 6.19 -5.37 -28.82
N ASN A 280 7.08 -4.70 -28.08
CA ASN A 280 6.79 -4.21 -26.74
C ASN A 280 5.43 -3.49 -26.80
N PRO A 281 4.41 -3.94 -26.05
CA PRO A 281 3.10 -3.33 -26.11
C PRO A 281 3.22 -1.86 -25.72
N SER A 282 2.70 -0.98 -26.57
CA SER A 282 2.79 0.47 -26.35
C SER A 282 2.01 0.84 -25.08
N ILE A 283 2.70 1.46 -24.10
CA ILE A 283 2.09 1.93 -22.83
C ILE A 283 0.87 2.81 -23.11
N ARG A 284 0.91 3.62 -24.16
CA ARG A 284 -0.20 4.49 -24.57
C ARG A 284 -1.44 3.70 -25.01
N ALA A 285 -1.24 2.55 -25.66
CA ALA A 285 -2.34 1.68 -26.05
C ALA A 285 -2.97 0.99 -24.83
N ILE A 286 -2.14 0.51 -23.90
CA ILE A 286 -2.61 -0.09 -22.64
C ILE A 286 -3.42 0.95 -21.85
N LEU A 287 -2.89 2.17 -21.70
CA LEU A 287 -3.57 3.25 -20.97
C LEU A 287 -4.92 3.61 -21.60
N LYS A 288 -5.00 3.65 -22.93
CA LYS A 288 -6.26 3.89 -23.65
C LYS A 288 -7.29 2.80 -23.34
N ASN A 289 -6.87 1.53 -23.31
CA ASN A 289 -7.76 0.40 -23.06
C ASN A 289 -8.31 0.38 -21.62
N ILE A 290 -7.50 0.74 -20.61
CA ILE A 290 -7.92 0.75 -19.20
C ILE A 290 -8.46 2.10 -18.73
N SER A 291 -8.57 3.08 -19.62
CA SER A 291 -8.83 4.49 -19.28
C SER A 291 -10.10 4.69 -18.45
N VAL A 292 -11.18 3.97 -18.76
CA VAL A 292 -12.44 4.05 -18.01
C VAL A 292 -12.25 3.59 -16.57
N LEU A 293 -11.65 2.42 -16.36
CA LEU A 293 -11.39 1.88 -15.01
C LEU A 293 -10.40 2.76 -14.24
N ALA A 294 -9.35 3.25 -14.91
CA ALA A 294 -8.35 4.13 -14.32
C ALA A 294 -8.94 5.49 -13.88
N LEU A 295 -9.81 6.08 -14.69
CA LEU A 295 -10.51 7.32 -14.33
C LEU A 295 -11.51 7.08 -13.21
N SER A 296 -12.27 5.99 -13.25
CA SER A 296 -13.23 5.62 -12.20
C SER A 296 -12.56 5.46 -10.84
N VAL A 297 -11.43 4.74 -10.77
CA VAL A 297 -10.69 4.57 -9.51
C VAL A 297 -10.07 5.89 -9.04
N CYS A 298 -9.60 6.73 -9.96
CA CYS A 298 -9.08 8.07 -9.64
C CYS A 298 -10.19 8.95 -9.04
N CYS A 299 -11.37 9.00 -9.66
CA CYS A 299 -12.52 9.73 -9.13
C CYS A 299 -12.96 9.20 -7.76
N ASN A 300 -12.99 7.88 -7.58
CA ASN A 300 -13.33 7.26 -6.30
C ASN A 300 -12.41 7.76 -5.18
N PHE A 301 -11.09 7.65 -5.34
CA PHE A 301 -10.15 8.12 -4.32
C PHE A 301 -10.10 9.64 -4.21
N THR A 302 -10.41 10.40 -5.26
CA THR A 302 -10.51 11.86 -5.20
C THR A 302 -11.63 12.27 -4.25
N VAL A 303 -12.81 11.66 -4.38
CA VAL A 303 -13.94 11.92 -3.47
C VAL A 303 -13.63 11.41 -2.06
N THR A 304 -13.09 10.18 -1.96
CA THR A 304 -12.77 9.58 -0.65
C THR A 304 -11.77 10.42 0.14
N ILE A 305 -10.61 10.76 -0.44
CA ILE A 305 -9.55 11.50 0.27
C ILE A 305 -9.89 12.99 0.40
N GLY A 306 -10.72 13.53 -0.50
CA GLY A 306 -11.24 14.90 -0.40
C GLY A 306 -12.18 15.12 0.79
N LEU A 307 -12.88 14.07 1.24
CA LEU A 307 -13.79 14.13 2.39
C LEU A 307 -13.19 13.48 3.66
N PHE A 308 -12.65 12.27 3.53
CA PHE A 308 -12.13 11.47 4.62
C PHE A 308 -10.59 11.44 4.66
N PRO A 309 -9.94 11.63 5.82
CA PRO A 309 -10.56 11.92 7.12
C PRO A 309 -10.75 13.42 7.39
N ALA A 310 -10.11 14.32 6.64
CA ALA A 310 -9.93 15.71 7.03
C ALA A 310 -11.25 16.48 7.29
N VAL A 311 -12.27 16.30 6.44
CA VAL A 311 -13.57 16.97 6.62
C VAL A 311 -14.44 16.19 7.59
N THR A 312 -14.46 14.86 7.48
CA THR A 312 -15.32 14.00 8.31
C THR A 312 -14.90 13.95 9.78
N ALA A 313 -13.62 14.19 10.09
CA ALA A 313 -13.10 14.18 11.46
C ALA A 313 -13.49 15.43 12.27
N GLU A 314 -13.99 16.49 11.62
CA GLU A 314 -14.49 17.72 12.29
C GLU A 314 -15.94 17.60 12.77
N VAL A 315 -16.64 16.52 12.40
CA VAL A 315 -18.03 16.29 12.83
C VAL A 315 -18.09 16.07 14.34
N LYS A 316 -19.11 16.65 15.00
CA LYS A 316 -19.37 16.47 16.43
C LYS A 316 -20.69 15.76 16.67
N SER A 317 -20.74 14.96 17.73
CA SER A 317 -21.98 14.30 18.15
C SER A 317 -22.96 15.32 18.72
N SER A 318 -24.21 15.30 18.25
CA SER A 318 -25.31 16.12 18.78
C SER A 318 -25.96 15.53 20.04
N ILE A 319 -25.63 14.29 20.40
CA ILE A 319 -26.26 13.54 21.51
C ILE A 319 -25.29 13.17 22.64
N ALA A 320 -24.00 13.54 22.53
CA ALA A 320 -22.98 13.14 23.50
C ALA A 320 -23.16 13.76 24.90
N GLY A 321 -23.69 14.98 24.98
CA GLY A 321 -23.73 15.75 26.24
C GLY A 321 -22.34 15.85 26.88
N THR A 322 -22.24 15.50 28.17
CA THR A 322 -20.99 15.45 28.95
C THR A 322 -20.37 14.06 29.04
N SER A 323 -20.79 13.11 28.19
CA SER A 323 -20.32 11.72 28.23
C SER A 323 -18.91 11.57 27.66
N ALA A 324 -18.19 10.54 28.12
CA ALA A 324 -16.93 10.06 27.52
C ALA A 324 -17.05 9.71 26.02
N TRP A 325 -18.28 9.65 25.48
CA TRP A 325 -18.54 9.47 24.06
C TRP A 325 -17.84 10.50 23.16
N GLY A 326 -17.52 11.71 23.65
CA GLY A 326 -16.77 12.70 22.89
C GLY A 326 -15.44 12.16 22.33
N ASP A 327 -14.71 11.38 23.12
CA ASP A 327 -13.39 10.84 22.74
C ASP A 327 -13.50 9.65 21.77
N TYR A 328 -14.61 8.91 21.83
CA TYR A 328 -14.86 7.73 20.99
C TYR A 328 -15.64 8.05 19.72
N PHE A 329 -16.34 9.18 19.65
CA PHE A 329 -17.26 9.49 18.55
C PHE A 329 -16.55 9.43 17.19
N ILE A 330 -15.43 10.13 17.01
CA ILE A 330 -14.69 10.12 15.74
C ILE A 330 -14.06 8.75 15.45
N PRO A 331 -13.31 8.11 16.39
CA PRO A 331 -12.78 6.76 16.17
C PRO A 331 -13.84 5.73 15.78
N VAL A 332 -15.04 5.77 16.38
CA VAL A 332 -16.11 4.81 16.13
C VAL A 332 -16.98 5.20 14.94
N SER A 333 -17.63 6.36 14.97
CA SER A 333 -18.61 6.74 13.94
C SER A 333 -17.98 7.05 12.59
N CYS A 334 -16.73 7.54 12.57
CA CYS A 334 -16.02 7.89 11.34
C CYS A 334 -15.01 6.80 10.94
N PHE A 335 -13.94 6.61 11.70
CA PHE A 335 -12.84 5.72 11.31
C PHE A 335 -13.24 4.24 11.28
N LEU A 336 -13.93 3.73 12.32
CA LEU A 336 -14.33 2.32 12.36
C LEU A 336 -15.41 2.03 11.32
N THR A 337 -16.46 2.85 11.24
CA THR A 337 -17.50 2.75 10.21
C THR A 337 -16.90 2.72 8.80
N PHE A 338 -16.05 3.71 8.46
CA PHE A 338 -15.41 3.78 7.14
C PHE A 338 -14.65 2.50 6.82
N ASN A 339 -13.79 2.05 7.74
CA ASN A 339 -12.94 0.88 7.50
C ASN A 339 -13.71 -0.45 7.49
N ILE A 340 -14.80 -0.58 8.25
CA ILE A 340 -15.68 -1.75 8.16
C ILE A 340 -16.32 -1.83 6.77
N PHE A 341 -16.93 -0.74 6.30
CA PHE A 341 -17.65 -0.75 5.03
C PHE A 341 -16.70 -0.79 3.82
N ASP A 342 -15.53 -0.15 3.87
CA ASP A 342 -14.50 -0.29 2.84
C ASP A 342 -13.97 -1.74 2.77
N TRP A 343 -13.69 -2.36 3.91
CA TRP A 343 -13.25 -3.76 3.96
C TRP A 343 -14.32 -4.73 3.44
N LEU A 344 -15.57 -4.58 3.88
CA LEU A 344 -16.68 -5.40 3.41
C LEU A 344 -16.89 -5.25 1.91
N GLY A 345 -16.86 -4.01 1.39
CA GLY A 345 -16.98 -3.73 -0.04
C GLY A 345 -15.86 -4.41 -0.86
N ARG A 346 -14.61 -4.26 -0.44
CA ARG A 346 -13.46 -4.91 -1.09
C ARG A 346 -13.54 -6.43 -1.03
N SER A 347 -13.95 -6.98 0.11
CA SER A 347 -14.05 -8.43 0.32
C SER A 347 -15.19 -9.04 -0.49
N LEU A 348 -16.30 -8.32 -0.68
CA LEU A 348 -17.42 -8.76 -1.50
C LEU A 348 -16.99 -9.00 -2.96
N THR A 349 -16.06 -8.20 -3.50
CA THR A 349 -15.55 -8.39 -4.88
C THR A 349 -14.84 -9.74 -5.11
N ALA A 350 -14.38 -10.41 -4.04
CA ALA A 350 -13.77 -11.73 -4.16
C ALA A 350 -14.79 -12.85 -4.43
N VAL A 351 -16.05 -12.65 -4.05
CA VAL A 351 -17.14 -13.64 -4.19
C VAL A 351 -18.20 -13.21 -5.19
N PHE A 352 -18.38 -11.90 -5.39
CA PHE A 352 -19.45 -11.34 -6.18
C PHE A 352 -19.00 -10.06 -6.88
N MET A 353 -18.94 -10.13 -8.21
CA MET A 353 -18.76 -8.97 -9.08
C MET A 353 -19.99 -8.89 -9.98
N TRP A 354 -20.91 -7.99 -9.64
CA TRP A 354 -22.08 -7.72 -10.47
C TRP A 354 -21.64 -7.02 -11.76
N GLU A 355 -22.04 -7.59 -12.89
CA GLU A 355 -21.65 -7.25 -14.27
C GLU A 355 -20.32 -7.82 -14.80
N SER A 356 -20.45 -8.89 -15.58
CA SER A 356 -19.70 -9.09 -16.84
C SER A 356 -20.59 -9.87 -17.82
N LYS A 357 -21.68 -9.23 -18.26
CA LYS A 357 -22.48 -9.65 -19.42
C LYS A 357 -22.78 -8.51 -20.41
N ALA A 358 -22.08 -7.39 -20.32
CA ALA A 358 -22.18 -6.30 -21.29
C ALA A 358 -20.80 -6.07 -21.93
N GLY A 359 -20.58 -6.67 -23.10
CA GLY A 359 -19.38 -6.47 -23.93
C GLY A 359 -18.89 -7.74 -24.62
N ARG A 360 -19.70 -8.31 -25.52
CA ARG A 360 -19.19 -9.02 -26.70
C ARG A 360 -19.01 -8.01 -27.82
#